data_AF-A0A453L7N6-F1
#
_entry.id   AF-A0A453L7N6-F1
#
_cell.length_a   1.000
_cell.length_b   1.000
_cell.length_c   1.000
_cell.angle_alpha   90.00
_cell.angle_beta   90.00
_cell.angle_gamma   90.00
#
_symmetry.space_group_name_H-M   'P 1'
#
loop_
_entity.id
_entity.type
_entity.pdbx_description
1 polymer ?
#
loop_
_entity_poly.entity_id
_entity_poly.type
_entity_poly.pdbx_seq_one_letter_code
_entity_poly.pdbx_strand_id
1 'polypeptide(L)'
;MIPSPIRDSIVGSCVNVITLKVKESEVGFPIKVFGTVVARDQVDYRCVYLFRRERGDPQLITSADGKLTLMDPCRGLVPEDRIYFEMDLKIVRDGGEVEDFSKGVIVFNRARLPNDKQTMGVSLNSYLSRVEVRCAYVVYPIEATIEVNILKGPCSVSR
;
A
#
# COMPACT_ATOMS: atom_id res chain seq x y z
N MET A 1 -28.61 -30.45 18.45
CA MET A 1 -27.96 -29.80 17.29
C MET A 1 -27.12 -28.67 17.85
N ILE A 2 -25.82 -28.89 17.97
CA ILE A 2 -24.88 -27.89 18.49
C ILE A 2 -24.59 -26.92 17.33
N PRO A 3 -24.64 -25.59 17.51
CA PRO A 3 -24.27 -24.68 16.44
C PRO A 3 -22.80 -24.91 16.11
N SER A 4 -22.51 -25.19 14.84
CA SER A 4 -21.14 -25.23 14.34
C SER A 4 -20.45 -23.90 14.68
N PRO A 5 -19.18 -23.90 15.12
CA PRO A 5 -18.43 -22.67 15.30
C PRO A 5 -18.46 -21.89 14.00
N ILE A 6 -18.78 -20.60 14.07
CA ILE A 6 -18.59 -19.65 12.98
C ILE A 6 -17.16 -19.86 12.53
N ARG A 7 -16.97 -20.28 11.27
CA ARG A 7 -15.64 -20.43 10.69
C ARG A 7 -14.95 -19.09 10.82
N ASP A 8 -14.00 -18.98 11.75
CA ASP A 8 -12.99 -17.94 11.74
C ASP A 8 -12.49 -17.88 10.30
N SER A 9 -12.62 -16.72 9.66
CA SER A 9 -12.33 -16.56 8.24
C SER A 9 -10.83 -16.79 8.05
N ILE A 10 -10.45 -18.03 7.74
CA ILE A 10 -9.11 -18.32 7.24
C ILE A 10 -9.00 -17.54 5.93
N VAL A 11 -8.23 -16.46 5.97
CA VAL A 11 -7.82 -15.75 4.77
C VAL A 11 -7.06 -16.77 3.90
N GLY A 12 -7.69 -17.25 2.83
CA GLY A 12 -7.09 -18.27 1.95
C GLY A 12 -5.84 -17.76 1.23
N SER A 13 -5.71 -16.42 1.10
CA SER A 13 -4.54 -15.77 0.53
C SER A 13 -4.43 -14.29 0.91
N CYS A 14 -3.21 -13.76 0.92
CA CYS A 14 -2.93 -12.34 1.13
C CYS A 14 -1.93 -11.81 0.11
N VAL A 15 -1.77 -10.48 0.10
CA VAL A 15 -0.74 -9.77 -0.66
C VAL A 15 0.15 -8.98 0.29
N ASN A 16 1.45 -9.23 0.18
CA ASN A 16 2.47 -8.48 0.89
C ASN A 16 3.11 -7.47 -0.07
N VAL A 17 3.19 -6.21 0.34
CA VAL A 17 3.98 -5.21 -0.38
C VAL A 17 5.44 -5.39 0.00
N ILE A 18 6.27 -5.74 -0.98
CA ILE A 18 7.70 -6.03 -0.79
C ILE A 18 8.52 -4.75 -0.90
N THR A 19 8.22 -3.92 -1.91
CA THR A 19 8.97 -2.68 -2.16
C THR A 19 8.12 -1.60 -2.80
N LEU A 20 8.39 -0.36 -2.41
CA LEU A 20 8.06 0.85 -3.15
C LEU A 20 9.35 1.46 -3.71
N LYS A 21 9.47 1.57 -5.03
CA LYS A 21 10.69 2.02 -5.70
C LYS A 21 10.41 3.12 -6.71
N VAL A 22 11.19 4.20 -6.66
CA VAL A 22 11.26 5.19 -7.73
C VAL A 22 12.13 4.61 -8.84
N LYS A 23 11.53 4.23 -9.97
CA LYS A 23 12.23 3.65 -11.12
C LYS A 23 12.90 4.70 -11.98
N GLU A 24 12.17 5.79 -12.21
CA GLU A 24 12.56 6.89 -13.09
C GLU A 24 12.17 8.21 -12.44
N SER A 25 12.99 9.23 -12.66
CA SER A 25 12.81 10.60 -12.22
C SER A 25 13.22 11.50 -13.39
N GLU A 26 12.29 12.32 -13.88
CA GLU A 26 12.58 13.29 -14.96
C GLU A 26 13.52 14.40 -14.50
N VAL A 27 13.72 14.49 -13.19
CA VAL A 27 14.41 15.59 -12.54
C VAL A 27 15.75 15.17 -11.95
N GLY A 28 16.17 13.94 -12.26
CA GLY A 28 17.38 13.32 -11.77
C GLY A 28 17.31 12.92 -10.29
N PHE A 29 18.48 12.66 -9.73
CA PHE A 29 18.72 12.39 -8.32
C PHE A 29 19.90 13.26 -7.85
N PRO A 30 19.99 13.63 -6.56
CA PRO A 30 19.10 13.23 -5.47
C PRO A 30 17.76 14.00 -5.45
N ILE A 31 16.73 13.39 -4.86
CA ILE A 31 15.42 14.03 -4.62
C ILE A 31 14.97 13.86 -3.17
N LYS A 32 14.32 14.88 -2.61
CA LYS A 32 13.69 14.85 -1.28
C LYS A 32 12.19 14.62 -1.44
N VAL A 33 11.74 13.39 -1.27
CA VAL A 33 10.35 12.96 -1.49
C VAL A 33 9.57 12.97 -0.18
N PHE A 34 8.35 13.50 -0.21
CA PHE A 34 7.37 13.39 0.87
C PHE A 34 5.97 13.14 0.32
N GLY A 35 4.99 12.95 1.19
CA GLY A 35 3.61 12.64 0.83
C GLY A 35 3.20 11.24 1.26
N THR A 36 2.28 10.64 0.51
CA THR A 36 1.65 9.36 0.90
C THR A 36 1.60 8.35 -0.24
N VAL A 37 1.77 7.07 0.12
CA VAL A 37 1.33 5.93 -0.67
C VAL A 37 0.40 5.10 0.20
N VAL A 38 -0.81 4.86 -0.27
CA VAL A 38 -1.87 4.14 0.45
C VAL A 38 -2.28 2.93 -0.36
N ALA A 39 -2.39 1.77 0.29
CA ALA A 39 -3.07 0.60 -0.26
C ALA A 39 -4.52 0.55 0.24
N ARG A 40 -5.42 0.16 -0.66
CA ARG A 40 -6.81 -0.19 -0.34
C ARG A 40 -7.15 -1.54 -0.95
N ASP A 41 -7.63 -2.46 -0.13
CA ASP A 41 -8.26 -3.69 -0.59
C ASP A 41 -9.79 -3.60 -0.46
N GLN A 42 -10.48 -4.64 -0.92
CA GLN A 42 -11.95 -4.65 -0.95
C GLN A 42 -12.58 -5.16 0.35
N VAL A 43 -11.79 -5.53 1.36
CA VAL A 43 -12.32 -6.04 2.63
C VAL A 43 -13.07 -4.95 3.38
N ASP A 44 -12.47 -3.78 3.50
CA ASP A 44 -13.03 -2.66 4.25
C ASP A 44 -12.73 -1.29 3.61
N TYR A 45 -12.01 -1.28 2.46
CA TYR A 45 -11.52 -0.08 1.78
C TYR A 45 -10.76 0.89 2.70
N ARG A 46 -10.31 0.43 3.87
CA ARG A 46 -9.51 1.24 4.81
C ARG A 46 -8.15 1.51 4.19
N CYS A 47 -7.63 2.68 4.51
CA CYS A 47 -6.33 3.13 4.06
C CYS A 47 -5.24 2.41 4.86
N VAL A 48 -4.49 1.51 4.21
CA VAL A 48 -3.24 0.98 4.74
C VAL A 48 -2.11 1.85 4.20
N TYR A 49 -1.57 2.74 5.04
CA TYR A 49 -0.45 3.58 4.63
C TYR A 49 0.81 2.74 4.47
N LEU A 50 1.38 2.77 3.27
CA LEU A 50 2.64 2.09 2.94
C LEU A 50 3.84 3.02 3.03
N PHE A 51 3.62 4.30 2.78
CA PHE A 51 4.59 5.38 2.94
C PHE A 51 3.85 6.62 3.38
N ARG A 52 4.38 7.31 4.39
CA ARG A 52 3.88 8.61 4.85
C ARG A 52 5.03 9.42 5.40
N ARG A 53 5.31 10.55 4.76
CA ARG A 53 6.30 11.53 5.21
C ARG A 53 5.73 12.93 5.04
N GLU A 54 6.00 13.80 5.98
CA GLU A 54 5.59 15.21 5.88
C GLU A 54 6.67 16.04 5.18
N ARG A 55 6.31 17.24 4.71
CA ARG A 55 7.26 18.14 4.04
C ARG A 55 8.47 18.48 4.92
N GLY A 56 8.28 18.55 6.24
CA GLY A 56 9.34 18.84 7.21
C GLY A 56 10.31 17.67 7.46
N ASP A 57 9.95 16.46 7.04
CA ASP A 57 10.76 15.24 7.16
C ASP A 57 10.71 14.43 5.86
N PRO A 58 11.21 14.97 4.74
CA PRO A 58 11.20 14.26 3.47
C PRO A 58 12.26 13.17 3.46
N GLN A 59 11.98 12.06 2.79
CA GLN A 59 12.97 11.02 2.56
C GLN A 59 13.90 11.43 1.41
N LEU A 60 15.21 11.37 1.64
CA LEU A 60 16.22 11.56 0.60
C LEU A 60 16.39 10.26 -0.23
N ILE A 61 16.25 10.38 -1.55
CA ILE A 61 16.52 9.32 -2.52
C ILE A 61 17.71 9.76 -3.38
N THR A 62 18.80 9.00 -3.33
CA THR A 62 20.08 9.40 -3.94
C THR A 62 20.34 8.80 -5.32
N SER A 63 19.59 7.77 -5.72
CA SER A 63 19.77 7.10 -7.01
C SER A 63 18.48 6.41 -7.49
N ALA A 64 18.49 5.97 -8.75
CA ALA A 64 17.42 5.20 -9.37
C ALA A 64 17.17 3.82 -8.72
N ASP A 65 18.07 3.38 -7.83
CA ASP A 65 17.87 2.18 -7.02
C ASP A 65 17.21 2.44 -5.67
N GLY A 66 17.02 3.71 -5.32
CA GLY A 66 16.45 4.10 -4.05
C GLY A 66 14.98 3.69 -3.89
N LYS A 67 14.66 3.25 -2.68
CA LYS A 67 13.34 2.77 -2.28
C LYS A 67 12.73 3.74 -1.30
N LEU A 68 11.42 3.93 -1.38
CA LEU A 68 10.68 4.58 -0.31
C LEU A 68 10.66 3.63 0.90
N THR A 69 10.90 4.17 2.09
CA THR A 69 10.87 3.40 3.33
C THR A 69 9.43 2.99 3.60
N LEU A 70 9.17 1.68 3.52
CA LEU A 70 7.87 1.14 3.88
C LEU A 70 7.62 1.39 5.38
N MET A 71 6.39 1.76 5.70
CA MET A 71 5.89 1.69 7.06
C MET A 71 5.43 0.25 7.34
N ASP A 72 5.47 -0.14 8.61
CA ASP A 72 4.90 -1.42 9.03
C ASP A 72 3.39 -1.40 8.76
N PRO A 73 2.88 -2.26 7.86
CA PRO A 73 1.48 -2.24 7.52
C PRO A 73 0.65 -2.67 8.73
N CYS A 74 -0.35 -1.87 9.09
CA CYS A 74 -1.19 -2.13 10.26
C CYS A 74 -2.06 -3.40 10.14
N ARG A 75 -2.16 -3.98 8.93
CA ARG A 75 -2.80 -5.27 8.65
C ARG A 75 -2.35 -5.83 7.29
N GLY A 76 -2.52 -7.14 7.08
CA GLY A 76 -2.33 -7.76 5.76
C GLY A 76 -3.37 -7.28 4.74
N LEU A 77 -2.97 -7.19 3.46
CA LEU A 77 -3.89 -6.89 2.36
C LEU A 77 -4.48 -8.19 1.84
N VAL A 78 -5.81 -8.25 1.70
CA VAL A 78 -6.49 -9.44 1.20
C VAL A 78 -7.04 -9.13 -0.18
N PRO A 79 -6.44 -9.68 -1.26
CA PRO A 79 -7.01 -9.52 -2.58
C PRO A 79 -8.19 -10.47 -2.72
N GLU A 80 -9.42 -9.98 -2.61
CA GLU A 80 -10.53 -10.71 -3.22
C GLU A 80 -10.36 -10.73 -4.75
N ASP A 81 -9.97 -9.58 -5.33
CA ASP A 81 -9.74 -9.47 -6.76
C ASP A 81 -8.69 -8.38 -7.12
N ARG A 82 -8.79 -7.21 -6.45
CA ARG A 82 -7.96 -6.03 -6.72
C ARG A 82 -7.47 -5.35 -5.45
N ILE A 83 -6.27 -4.79 -5.53
CA ILE A 83 -5.70 -3.85 -4.55
C ILE A 83 -5.36 -2.56 -5.29
N TYR A 84 -5.78 -1.44 -4.73
CA TYR A 84 -5.55 -0.10 -5.27
C TYR A 84 -4.41 0.54 -4.49
N PHE A 85 -3.40 1.03 -5.19
CA PHE A 85 -2.33 1.83 -4.62
C PHE A 85 -2.53 3.27 -5.06
N GLU A 86 -2.92 4.12 -4.11
CA GLU A 86 -3.07 5.56 -4.30
C GLU A 86 -1.77 6.24 -3.91
N MET A 87 -1.24 7.07 -4.83
CA MET A 87 -0.01 7.82 -4.66
C MET A 87 -0.33 9.30 -4.68
N ASP A 88 0.21 10.04 -3.71
CA ASP A 88 0.32 11.49 -3.71
C ASP A 88 1.69 11.86 -3.14
N LEU A 89 2.70 11.80 -4.00
CA LEU A 89 4.08 12.07 -3.69
C LEU A 89 4.49 13.41 -4.28
N LYS A 90 5.27 14.15 -3.50
CA LYS A 90 5.80 15.47 -3.84
C LYS A 90 7.30 15.51 -3.57
N ILE A 91 8.00 16.39 -4.26
CA ILE A 91 9.42 16.66 -4.02
C ILE A 91 9.65 18.10 -3.57
N VAL A 92 10.68 18.29 -2.77
CA VAL A 92 11.20 19.63 -2.43
C VAL A 92 12.43 19.92 -3.29
N ARG A 93 12.40 21.04 -4.01
CA ARG A 93 13.50 21.54 -4.85
C ARG A 93 14.52 22.35 -4.06
N ASP A 94 15.66 22.60 -4.69
CA ASP A 94 16.63 23.58 -4.23
C ASP A 94 15.96 24.97 -4.26
N GLY A 95 15.90 25.63 -3.11
CA GLY A 95 15.08 26.85 -2.92
C GLY A 95 13.74 26.62 -2.19
N GLY A 96 13.37 25.37 -1.92
CA GLY A 96 12.22 25.03 -1.08
C GLY A 96 10.89 24.94 -1.82
N GLU A 97 10.87 25.12 -3.14
CA GLU A 97 9.70 24.92 -4.00
C GLU A 97 9.22 23.46 -3.95
N VAL A 98 7.92 23.26 -4.11
CA VAL A 98 7.27 21.95 -4.01
C VAL A 98 6.60 21.62 -5.33
N GLU A 99 6.86 20.42 -5.83
CA GLU A 99 6.25 19.91 -7.07
C GLU A 99 5.59 18.55 -6.84
N ASP A 100 4.51 18.29 -7.57
CA ASP A 100 3.92 16.95 -7.64
C ASP A 100 4.89 16.01 -8.37
N PHE A 101 5.30 14.94 -7.69
CA PHE A 101 6.29 13.99 -8.18
C PHE A 101 5.65 12.74 -8.77
N SER A 102 4.66 12.19 -8.08
CA SER A 102 3.86 11.05 -8.56
C SER A 102 2.48 11.10 -7.93
N LYS A 103 1.44 11.14 -8.75
CA LYS A 103 0.07 11.26 -8.25
C LYS A 103 -0.90 10.46 -9.10
N GLY A 104 -1.75 9.67 -8.46
CA GLY A 104 -2.72 8.82 -9.14
C GLY A 104 -2.92 7.48 -8.46
N VAL A 105 -3.57 6.56 -9.17
CA VAL A 105 -3.92 5.24 -8.67
C VAL A 105 -3.43 4.16 -9.62
N ILE A 106 -2.82 3.12 -9.10
CA ILE A 106 -2.52 1.89 -9.84
C ILE A 106 -3.14 0.68 -9.18
N VAL A 107 -3.44 -0.34 -9.98
CA VAL A 107 -4.20 -1.50 -9.53
C VAL A 107 -3.35 -2.75 -9.66
N PHE A 108 -3.15 -3.44 -8.56
CA PHE A 108 -2.78 -4.85 -8.57
C PHE A 108 -4.05 -5.67 -8.78
N ASN A 109 -4.03 -6.55 -9.77
CA ASN A 109 -5.15 -7.43 -10.11
C ASN A 109 -4.65 -8.89 -10.06
N ARG A 110 -5.23 -9.70 -9.18
CA ARG A 110 -4.80 -11.09 -8.99
C ARG A 110 -4.91 -11.93 -10.28
N ALA A 111 -5.92 -11.68 -11.09
CA ALA A 111 -6.14 -12.39 -12.36
C ALA A 111 -5.01 -12.15 -13.39
N ARG A 112 -4.19 -11.10 -13.20
CA ARG A 112 -3.03 -10.81 -14.05
C ARG A 112 -1.74 -11.44 -13.56
N LEU A 113 -1.72 -12.02 -12.36
CA LEU A 113 -0.55 -12.69 -11.81
C LEU A 113 -0.50 -14.14 -12.35
N PRO A 114 0.53 -14.51 -13.15
CA PRO A 114 0.68 -15.87 -13.68
C PRO A 114 0.68 -16.92 -12.57
N ASN A 115 0.12 -18.10 -12.83
CA ASN A 115 -0.02 -19.16 -11.82
C ASN A 115 1.32 -19.68 -11.28
N ASP A 116 2.40 -19.57 -12.06
CA ASP A 116 3.76 -19.95 -11.70
C ASP A 116 4.51 -18.86 -10.92
N LYS A 117 3.96 -17.63 -10.84
CA LYS A 117 4.59 -16.50 -10.17
C LYS A 117 3.90 -16.15 -8.87
N GLN A 118 4.71 -15.97 -7.83
CA GLN A 118 4.25 -15.46 -6.53
C GLN A 118 4.46 -13.95 -6.40
N THR A 119 5.11 -13.28 -7.36
CA THR A 119 5.39 -11.84 -7.28
C THR A 119 5.00 -11.10 -8.55
N MET A 120 4.52 -9.86 -8.39
CA MET A 120 4.19 -8.95 -9.49
C MET A 120 4.56 -7.52 -9.13
N GLY A 121 5.13 -6.82 -10.11
CA GLY A 121 5.31 -5.36 -10.07
C GLY A 121 4.18 -4.67 -10.81
N VAL A 122 3.61 -3.63 -10.21
CA VAL A 122 2.74 -2.66 -10.89
C VAL A 122 3.40 -1.29 -10.80
N SER A 123 3.29 -0.47 -11.84
CA SER A 123 3.96 0.83 -11.89
C SER A 123 3.01 1.93 -12.29
N LEU A 124 3.18 3.10 -11.67
CA LEU A 124 2.54 4.36 -12.05
C LEU A 124 3.58 5.23 -12.75
N ASN A 125 3.36 5.54 -14.03
CA ASN A 125 4.04 6.66 -14.68
C ASN A 125 3.10 7.86 -14.55
N SER A 126 3.54 8.89 -13.83
CA SER A 126 2.72 10.08 -13.57
C SER A 126 3.59 11.24 -13.12
N TYR A 127 3.27 12.45 -13.61
CA TYR A 127 4.04 13.68 -13.37
C TYR A 127 5.52 13.49 -13.72
N LEU A 128 6.41 13.61 -12.73
CA LEU A 128 7.86 13.67 -12.91
C LEU A 128 8.54 12.31 -12.69
N SER A 129 7.78 11.23 -12.61
CA SER A 129 8.32 9.94 -12.16
C SER A 129 7.61 8.70 -12.66
N ARG A 130 8.33 7.58 -12.56
CA ARG A 130 7.74 6.23 -12.57
C ARG A 130 7.98 5.54 -11.24
N VAL A 131 6.93 5.20 -10.52
CA VAL A 131 6.99 4.51 -9.22
C VAL A 131 6.46 3.08 -9.34
N GLU A 132 7.26 2.09 -8.93
CA GLU A 132 6.90 0.67 -8.91
C GLU A 132 6.54 0.21 -7.51
N VAL A 133 5.42 -0.50 -7.39
CA VAL A 133 5.03 -1.29 -6.22
C VAL A 133 5.25 -2.76 -6.57
N ARG A 134 6.08 -3.46 -5.80
CA ARG A 134 6.21 -4.93 -5.92
C ARG A 134 5.45 -5.60 -4.81
N CYS A 135 4.67 -6.59 -5.20
CA CYS A 135 3.80 -7.36 -4.32
C CYS A 135 4.15 -8.85 -4.41
N ALA A 136 4.04 -9.57 -3.29
CA ALA A 136 4.01 -11.02 -3.22
C ALA A 136 2.59 -11.49 -2.91
N TYR A 137 2.08 -12.45 -3.67
CA TYR A 137 0.86 -13.17 -3.37
C TYR A 137 1.21 -14.43 -2.57
N VAL A 138 0.58 -14.59 -1.41
CA VAL A 138 0.83 -15.69 -0.47
C VAL A 138 -0.46 -16.48 -0.29
N VAL A 139 -0.40 -17.79 -0.46
CA VAL A 139 -1.54 -18.71 -0.22
C VAL A 139 -1.36 -19.33 1.16
N TYR A 140 -2.44 -19.42 1.93
CA TYR A 140 -2.43 -19.90 3.33
C TYR A 140 -1.40 -19.16 4.21
N PRO A 141 -1.49 -17.82 4.35
CA PRO A 141 -0.60 -17.07 5.21
C PRO A 141 -0.72 -17.54 6.66
N ILE A 142 0.42 -17.87 7.27
CA ILE A 142 0.53 -18.32 8.67
C ILE A 142 0.42 -17.19 9.68
N GLU A 143 0.50 -15.93 9.22
CA GLU A 143 0.31 -14.75 10.04
C GLU A 143 -0.59 -13.76 9.28
N ALA A 144 -1.85 -13.69 9.67
CA ALA A 144 -2.79 -12.66 9.25
C ALA A 144 -3.51 -12.17 10.50
N THR A 145 -2.90 -11.20 11.20
CA THR A 145 -3.54 -10.58 12.35
C THR A 145 -4.65 -9.66 11.86
N ILE A 146 -5.90 -10.11 12.02
CA ILE A 146 -7.09 -9.28 11.87
C ILE A 146 -7.45 -8.77 13.27
N GLU A 147 -7.07 -7.54 13.60
CA GLU A 147 -7.54 -6.91 14.83
C GLU A 147 -8.96 -6.35 14.61
N VAL A 148 -9.97 -7.02 15.19
CA VAL A 148 -11.37 -6.55 15.18
C VAL A 148 -11.64 -5.79 16.48
N ASN A 149 -11.62 -4.46 16.42
CA ASN A 149 -12.08 -3.61 17.51
C ASN A 149 -13.59 -3.36 17.38
N ILE A 150 -14.41 -4.12 18.13
CA ILE A 150 -15.84 -3.85 18.27
C ILE A 150 -16.01 -2.62 19.18
N LEU A 151 -16.30 -1.47 18.59
CA LEU A 151 -16.73 -0.30 19.35
C LEU A 151 -18.12 -0.58 19.93
N LYS A 152 -18.19 -0.90 21.23
CA LYS A 152 -19.46 -0.95 21.97
C LYS A 152 -20.05 0.47 22.01
N GLY A 153 -20.97 0.77 21.11
CA GLY A 153 -21.90 1.88 21.30
C GLY A 153 -22.86 1.56 22.46
N PRO A 154 -23.22 2.53 23.33
CA PRO A 154 -24.25 2.30 24.33
C PRO A 154 -25.59 2.08 23.62
N CYS A 155 -26.13 0.86 23.76
CA CYS A 155 -27.47 0.53 23.31
C CYS A 155 -28.46 0.96 24.41
N SER A 156 -28.84 2.24 24.44
CA SER A 156 -29.96 2.70 25.25
C SER A 156 -31.27 2.39 24.52
N VAL A 157 -31.75 1.16 24.67
CA VAL A 157 -33.15 0.85 24.36
C VAL A 157 -33.97 1.30 25.57
N SER A 158 -34.51 2.51 25.52
CA SER A 158 -35.58 2.92 26.43
C SER A 158 -36.88 2.19 26.05
N ARG A 159 -37.47 1.48 27.01
CA ARG A 159 -38.89 1.11 26.99
C ARG A 159 -39.74 2.27 27.47
#